data_AF-A0A0L7L7I9-F1
#
_entry.id   AF-A0A0L7L7I9-F1
#
_cell.length_a   1.000
_cell.length_b   1.000
_cell.length_c   1.000
_cell.angle_alpha   90.00
_cell.angle_beta   90.00
_cell.angle_gamma   90.00
#
_symmetry.space_group_name_H-M   'P 1'
#
loop_
_entity.id
_entity.type
_entity.pdbx_description
1 polymer ?
#
loop_
_entity_poly.entity_id
_entity_poly.type
_entity_poly.pdbx_seq_one_letter_code
_entity_poly.pdbx_strand_id
1 'polypeptide(L)'
;MMFRQTWIYPGDRKYQLIYWRASKSDPLQLYELTTNTYGLKSSPFVAIRCFHQLATDERNRYPRAAKLLVKKSYVDDLNGGGDSLQEAKELRNELVALMSSAGYELRKWSSNDPQLLRDLPSEHLETPRTFDEDTDGTGFVKILDKENIIRVGGRIDAANLPYNARHQILLPSKGKFTELLIFIACWECKSAGADASASSRRAAPG
;
A
#
# COMPACT_ATOMS: atom_id res chain seq x y z
N MET A 1 11.64 5.84 4.40
CA MET A 1 11.01 6.19 3.10
C MET A 1 11.74 5.44 1.98
N MET A 2 11.01 4.80 1.05
CA MET A 2 11.52 3.73 0.17
C MET A 2 12.57 4.17 -0.85
N PHE A 3 12.36 5.29 -1.58
CA PHE A 3 13.18 5.64 -2.74
C PHE A 3 14.67 5.86 -2.40
N ARG A 4 14.96 6.55 -1.30
CA ARG A 4 16.34 6.85 -0.90
C ARG A 4 17.14 5.62 -0.44
N GLN A 5 16.50 4.47 -0.28
CA GLN A 5 17.17 3.20 0.03
C GLN A 5 17.58 2.44 -1.23
N THR A 6 17.20 2.94 -2.43
CA THR A 6 17.59 2.36 -3.71
C THR A 6 18.73 3.16 -4.33
N TRP A 7 19.87 2.51 -4.56
CA TRP A 7 21.01 3.11 -5.25
C TRP A 7 20.77 3.23 -6.76
N ILE A 8 21.26 4.32 -7.34
CA ILE A 8 21.32 4.51 -8.79
C ILE A 8 22.67 3.99 -9.29
N TYR A 9 22.62 3.25 -10.39
CA TYR A 9 23.81 2.76 -11.07
C TYR A 9 24.77 3.92 -11.38
N PRO A 10 26.07 3.84 -11.05
CA PRO A 10 27.00 4.96 -11.21
C PRO A 10 26.97 5.64 -12.58
N GLY A 11 26.78 4.87 -13.67
CA GLY A 11 26.71 5.41 -15.03
C GLY A 11 25.47 6.29 -15.32
N ASP A 12 24.41 6.13 -14.53
CA ASP A 12 23.13 6.84 -14.70
C ASP A 12 22.98 8.04 -13.75
N ARG A 13 23.86 8.18 -12.75
CA ARG A 13 23.79 9.26 -11.77
C ARG A 13 24.01 10.65 -12.37
N LYS A 14 24.73 10.73 -13.49
CA LYS A 14 24.88 11.95 -14.31
C LYS A 14 23.55 12.56 -14.78
N TYR A 15 22.45 11.81 -14.74
CA TYR A 15 21.10 12.30 -15.05
C TYR A 15 20.35 12.83 -13.81
N GLN A 16 20.94 12.74 -12.61
CA GLN A 16 20.39 13.22 -11.34
C GLN A 16 21.30 14.26 -10.69
N LEU A 17 21.61 15.31 -11.45
CA LEU A 17 22.43 16.43 -10.99
C LEU A 17 21.57 17.55 -10.41
N ILE A 18 22.03 18.13 -9.31
CA ILE A 18 21.43 19.33 -8.72
C ILE A 18 22.48 20.40 -8.49
N TYR A 19 22.08 21.65 -8.66
CA TYR A 19 22.88 22.78 -8.18
C TYR A 19 22.41 23.17 -6.79
N TRP A 20 23.33 23.32 -5.85
CA TRP A 20 23.03 23.72 -4.48
C TRP A 20 24.12 24.62 -3.91
N ARG A 21 23.71 25.49 -2.97
CA ARG A 21 24.58 26.32 -2.14
C ARG A 21 23.83 26.71 -0.87
N ALA A 22 24.54 26.91 0.23
CA ALA A 22 23.93 27.23 1.53
C ALA A 22 23.45 28.69 1.60
N SER A 23 24.29 29.63 1.13
CA SER A 23 24.00 31.06 1.05
C SER A 23 24.04 31.60 -0.38
N LYS A 24 23.40 32.74 -0.63
CA LYS A 24 23.47 33.46 -1.93
C LYS A 24 24.89 33.96 -2.26
N SER A 25 25.73 34.14 -1.25
CA SER A 25 27.13 34.52 -1.39
C SER A 25 28.03 33.35 -1.80
N ASP A 26 27.59 32.12 -1.53
CA ASP A 26 28.43 30.95 -1.75
C ASP A 26 28.47 30.59 -3.24
N PRO A 27 29.59 30.01 -3.71
CA PRO A 27 29.67 29.48 -5.06
C PRO A 27 28.63 28.38 -5.25
N LEU A 28 28.00 28.36 -6.42
CA LEU A 28 27.06 27.31 -6.77
C LEU A 28 27.81 25.99 -6.97
N GLN A 29 27.43 24.95 -6.24
CA GLN A 29 28.06 23.64 -6.32
C GLN A 29 27.15 22.66 -7.07
N LEU A 30 27.77 21.80 -7.88
CA LEU A 30 27.09 20.71 -8.58
C LEU A 30 27.19 19.44 -7.73
N TYR A 31 26.04 18.83 -7.44
CA TYR A 31 25.95 17.57 -6.71
C TYR A 31 25.32 16.49 -7.58
N GLU A 32 25.80 15.28 -7.39
CA GLU A 32 25.24 14.08 -8.00
C GLU A 32 24.46 13.28 -6.96
N LEU A 33 23.18 13.05 -7.21
CA LEU A 33 22.36 12.22 -6.34
C LEU A 33 22.65 10.73 -6.60
N THR A 34 22.99 10.01 -5.54
CA THR A 34 23.41 8.60 -5.63
C THR A 34 22.25 7.61 -5.43
N THR A 35 21.13 8.09 -4.90
CA THR A 35 19.95 7.29 -4.57
C THR A 35 18.76 7.76 -5.38
N ASN A 36 17.82 6.86 -5.64
CA ASN A 36 16.58 7.19 -6.31
C ASN A 36 15.86 8.32 -5.55
N THR A 37 15.53 9.40 -6.25
CA THR A 37 15.02 10.64 -5.65
C THR A 37 13.52 10.80 -5.88
N TYR A 38 12.91 11.74 -5.16
CA TYR A 38 11.50 12.07 -5.33
C TYR A 38 11.28 12.93 -6.58
N GLY A 39 10.06 12.91 -7.13
CA GLY A 39 9.66 13.79 -8.22
C GLY A 39 10.07 13.34 -9.63
N LEU A 40 10.89 12.31 -9.79
CA LEU A 40 11.09 11.70 -11.11
C LEU A 40 9.92 10.74 -11.42
N LYS A 41 9.43 10.82 -12.66
CA LYS A 41 8.36 9.94 -13.14
C LYS A 41 8.75 8.45 -13.08
N SER A 42 10.05 8.15 -13.19
CA SER A 42 10.57 6.78 -13.14
C SER A 42 10.83 6.26 -11.73
N SER A 43 10.89 7.11 -10.69
CA SER A 43 11.26 6.68 -9.33
C SER A 43 10.40 5.56 -8.77
N PRO A 44 9.05 5.60 -8.90
CA PRO A 44 8.19 4.52 -8.44
C PRO A 44 8.51 3.19 -9.15
N PHE A 45 8.70 3.25 -10.46
CA PHE A 45 9.03 2.07 -11.25
C PHE A 45 10.36 1.45 -10.80
N VAL A 46 11.42 2.25 -10.65
CA VAL A 46 12.74 1.76 -10.22
C VAL A 46 12.66 1.06 -8.87
N ALA A 47 12.01 1.68 -7.88
CA ALA A 47 11.91 1.07 -6.55
C ALA A 47 11.04 -0.19 -6.53
N ILE A 48 9.91 -0.20 -7.22
CA ILE A 48 9.07 -1.40 -7.35
C ILE A 48 9.85 -2.52 -8.07
N ARG A 49 10.64 -2.22 -9.09
CA ARG A 49 11.47 -3.24 -9.77
C ARG A 49 12.52 -3.84 -8.84
N CYS A 50 13.11 -3.06 -7.93
CA CYS A 50 13.99 -3.60 -6.87
C CYS A 50 13.24 -4.58 -5.96
N PHE A 51 12.01 -4.27 -5.55
CA PHE A 51 11.18 -5.19 -4.76
C PHE A 51 10.85 -6.49 -5.50
N HIS A 52 10.53 -6.41 -6.79
CA HIS A 52 10.31 -7.62 -7.60
C HIS A 52 11.58 -8.46 -7.75
N GLN A 53 12.74 -7.82 -7.88
CA GLN A 53 14.02 -8.53 -7.94
C GLN A 53 14.31 -9.21 -6.60
N LEU A 54 14.20 -8.47 -5.49
CA LEU A 54 14.34 -9.01 -4.13
C LEU A 54 13.41 -10.21 -3.89
N ALA A 55 12.13 -10.09 -4.26
CA ALA A 55 11.18 -11.18 -4.16
C ALA A 55 11.59 -12.39 -5.00
N THR A 56 12.20 -12.18 -6.17
CA THR A 56 12.68 -13.27 -7.04
C THR A 56 13.87 -13.98 -6.41
N ASP A 57 14.83 -13.22 -5.90
CA ASP A 57 16.08 -13.74 -5.34
C ASP A 57 15.84 -14.50 -4.03
N GLU A 58 14.93 -14.02 -3.19
CA GLU A 58 14.68 -14.57 -1.85
C GLU A 58 13.41 -15.44 -1.76
N ARG A 59 12.72 -15.72 -2.88
CA ARG A 59 11.46 -16.50 -2.90
C ARG A 59 11.57 -17.88 -2.24
N ASN A 60 12.74 -18.50 -2.27
CA ASN A 60 12.94 -19.83 -1.70
C ASN A 60 13.04 -19.77 -0.16
N ARG A 61 13.55 -18.65 0.38
CA ARG A 61 13.71 -18.44 1.83
C ARG A 61 12.47 -17.85 2.47
N TYR A 62 11.81 -16.92 1.79
CA TYR A 62 10.62 -16.20 2.30
C TYR A 62 9.46 -16.24 1.28
N PRO A 63 8.90 -17.43 1.00
CA PRO A 63 7.93 -17.61 -0.09
C PRO A 63 6.63 -16.82 0.09
N ARG A 64 6.14 -16.64 1.33
CA ARG A 64 4.89 -15.91 1.59
C ARG A 64 5.12 -14.42 1.44
N ALA A 65 6.20 -13.91 2.01
CA ALA A 65 6.59 -12.50 1.88
C ALA A 65 6.91 -12.11 0.44
N ALA A 66 7.67 -12.93 -0.31
CA ALA A 66 7.98 -12.67 -1.71
C ALA A 66 6.70 -12.57 -2.57
N LYS A 67 5.73 -13.45 -2.33
CA LYS A 67 4.43 -13.41 -3.01
C LYS A 67 3.63 -12.16 -2.65
N LEU A 68 3.68 -11.72 -1.39
CA LEU A 68 3.05 -10.48 -0.95
C LEU A 68 3.72 -9.27 -1.62
N LEU A 69 5.05 -9.20 -1.58
CA LEU A 69 5.83 -8.08 -2.09
C LEU A 69 5.55 -7.81 -3.57
N VAL A 70 5.34 -8.85 -4.38
CA VAL A 70 5.00 -8.71 -5.81
C VAL A 70 3.52 -8.35 -6.04
N LYS A 71 2.60 -8.82 -5.20
CA LYS A 71 1.15 -8.73 -5.47
C LYS A 71 0.42 -7.66 -4.67
N LYS A 72 1.04 -7.14 -3.62
CA LYS A 72 0.39 -6.31 -2.59
C LYS A 72 1.22 -5.09 -2.19
N SER A 73 2.27 -4.77 -2.94
CA SER A 73 2.93 -3.48 -2.87
C SER A 73 2.14 -2.45 -3.68
N TYR A 74 1.78 -1.34 -3.06
CA TYR A 74 1.37 -0.13 -3.76
C TYR A 74 2.34 0.99 -3.41
N VAL A 75 3.34 1.18 -4.27
CA VAL A 75 4.44 2.14 -4.05
C VAL A 75 5.09 1.90 -2.67
N ASP A 76 4.85 2.78 -1.69
CA ASP A 76 5.41 2.73 -0.34
C ASP A 76 4.58 1.88 0.64
N ASP A 77 3.35 1.50 0.27
CA ASP A 77 2.42 0.75 1.13
C ASP A 77 2.44 -0.75 0.83
N LEU A 78 2.42 -1.55 1.90
CA LEU A 78 2.25 -3.01 1.84
C LEU A 78 1.02 -3.40 2.67
N ASN A 79 0.11 -4.16 2.07
CA ASN A 79 -1.10 -4.63 2.74
C ASN A 79 -1.18 -6.16 2.67
N GLY A 80 -1.22 -6.81 3.83
CA GLY A 80 -1.25 -8.26 3.95
C GLY A 80 -2.11 -8.74 5.11
N GLY A 81 -2.38 -10.04 5.12
CA GLY A 81 -3.13 -10.72 6.17
C GLY A 81 -3.18 -12.22 5.89
N GLY A 82 -3.80 -12.95 6.81
CA GLY A 82 -4.07 -14.38 6.72
C GLY A 82 -5.44 -14.71 7.33
N ASP A 83 -5.91 -15.94 7.13
CA ASP A 83 -7.21 -16.39 7.62
C ASP A 83 -7.15 -16.79 9.11
N SER A 84 -5.94 -16.82 9.68
CA SER A 84 -5.70 -17.04 11.11
C SER A 84 -4.62 -16.09 11.63
N LEU A 85 -4.65 -15.83 12.94
CA LEU A 85 -3.61 -15.05 13.63
C LEU A 85 -2.21 -15.65 13.38
N GLN A 86 -2.08 -16.98 13.40
CA GLN A 86 -0.82 -17.67 13.19
C GLN A 86 -0.26 -17.42 11.78
N GLU A 87 -1.09 -17.58 10.75
CA GLU A 87 -0.69 -17.34 9.36
C GLU A 87 -0.26 -15.87 9.15
N ALA A 88 -1.01 -14.92 9.72
CA ALA A 88 -0.69 -13.51 9.64
C ALA A 88 0.63 -13.17 10.38
N LYS A 89 0.92 -13.80 11.53
CA LYS A 89 2.20 -13.66 12.24
C LYS A 89 3.37 -14.20 11.43
N GLU A 90 3.22 -15.37 10.84
CA GLU A 90 4.25 -15.98 10.00
C GLU A 90 4.56 -15.11 8.78
N LEU A 91 3.52 -14.62 8.10
CA LEU A 91 3.66 -13.70 6.97
C LEU A 91 4.36 -12.39 7.37
N ARG A 92 3.97 -11.79 8.50
CA ARG A 92 4.60 -10.58 9.06
C ARG A 92 6.09 -10.81 9.30
N ASN A 93 6.44 -11.91 9.97
CA ASN A 93 7.82 -12.22 10.33
C ASN A 93 8.69 -12.49 9.09
N GLU A 94 8.19 -13.26 8.11
CA GLU A 94 8.87 -13.44 6.84
C GLU A 94 9.07 -12.11 6.10
N LEU A 95 8.07 -11.22 6.13
CA LEU A 95 8.15 -9.93 5.46
C LEU A 95 9.18 -9.01 6.10
N VAL A 96 9.23 -8.97 7.44
CA VAL A 96 10.27 -8.23 8.18
C VAL A 96 11.66 -8.77 7.81
N ALA A 97 11.84 -10.09 7.79
CA ALA A 97 13.12 -10.71 7.45
C ALA A 97 13.55 -10.45 6.00
N LEU A 98 12.63 -10.60 5.04
CA LEU A 98 12.86 -10.34 3.61
C LEU A 98 13.25 -8.88 3.35
N MET A 99 12.54 -7.93 3.96
CA MET A 99 12.82 -6.52 3.75
C MET A 99 14.13 -6.11 4.43
N SER A 100 14.39 -6.63 5.63
CA SER A 100 15.64 -6.38 6.37
C SER A 100 16.86 -6.92 5.63
N SER A 101 16.76 -8.05 4.92
CA SER A 101 17.88 -8.59 4.14
C SER A 101 18.29 -7.71 2.97
N ALA A 102 17.40 -6.81 2.52
CA ALA A 102 17.67 -5.80 1.51
C ALA A 102 17.91 -4.39 2.10
N GLY A 103 18.06 -4.28 3.43
CA GLY A 103 18.29 -3.01 4.12
C GLY A 103 17.04 -2.14 4.26
N TYR A 104 15.85 -2.68 3.97
CA TYR A 104 14.59 -1.96 4.14
C TYR A 104 14.01 -2.18 5.53
N GLU A 105 13.78 -1.08 6.23
CA GLU A 105 13.11 -1.09 7.53
C GLU A 105 11.62 -0.73 7.37
N LEU A 106 10.74 -1.68 7.68
CA LEU A 106 9.29 -1.46 7.65
C LEU A 106 8.85 -0.66 8.88
N ARG A 107 7.94 0.30 8.65
CA ARG A 107 7.43 1.24 9.65
C ARG A 107 5.94 1.43 9.46
N LYS A 108 5.30 2.06 10.44
CA LYS A 108 3.86 2.34 10.46
C LYS A 108 3.03 1.06 10.37
N TRP A 109 3.38 0.07 11.19
CA TRP A 109 2.60 -1.16 11.30
C TRP A 109 1.26 -0.88 11.95
N SER A 110 0.19 -1.30 11.29
CA SER A 110 -1.20 -1.19 11.76
C SER A 110 -1.93 -2.51 11.48
N SER A 111 -2.80 -2.91 12.39
CA SER A 111 -3.56 -4.15 12.30
C SER A 111 -4.89 -4.04 13.04
N ASN A 112 -5.87 -4.80 12.59
CA ASN A 112 -7.14 -4.99 13.30
C ASN A 112 -7.02 -5.95 14.50
N ASP A 113 -5.92 -6.69 14.61
CA ASP A 113 -5.65 -7.57 15.76
C ASP A 113 -4.36 -7.10 16.48
N PRO A 114 -4.48 -6.57 17.72
CA PRO A 114 -3.33 -6.11 18.49
C PRO A 114 -2.28 -7.21 18.75
N GLN A 115 -2.66 -8.48 18.75
CA GLN A 115 -1.73 -9.61 18.93
C GLN A 115 -0.71 -9.71 17.78
N LEU A 116 -1.00 -9.11 16.61
CA LEU A 116 -0.05 -8.99 15.49
C LEU A 116 0.98 -7.86 15.67
N LEU A 117 0.82 -7.00 16.66
CA LEU A 117 1.72 -5.85 16.87
C LEU A 117 2.66 -6.01 18.07
N ARG A 118 2.33 -6.89 19.02
CA ARG A 118 3.06 -7.06 20.29
C ARG A 118 4.55 -7.40 20.15
N ASP A 119 4.92 -8.08 19.07
CA ASP A 119 6.30 -8.55 18.85
C ASP A 119 7.15 -7.54 18.06
N LEU A 120 6.59 -6.37 17.70
CA LEU A 120 7.26 -5.34 16.94
C LEU A 120 7.75 -4.19 17.86
N PRO A 121 8.86 -3.52 17.52
CA PRO A 121 9.30 -2.32 18.24
C PRO A 121 8.21 -1.24 18.23
N SER A 122 8.00 -0.57 19.36
CA SER A 122 6.99 0.49 19.49
C SER A 122 7.19 1.64 18.50
N GLU A 123 8.44 1.93 18.12
CA GLU A 123 8.80 2.96 17.14
C GLU A 123 8.42 2.58 15.69
N HIS A 124 8.11 1.30 15.43
CA HIS A 124 7.67 0.81 14.12
C HIS A 124 6.15 0.82 13.99
N LEU A 125 5.42 0.95 15.09
CA LEU A 125 3.97 0.93 15.10
C LEU A 125 3.40 2.26 14.61
N GLU A 126 2.29 2.19 13.88
CA GLU A 126 1.47 3.36 13.62
C GLU A 126 0.63 3.65 14.88
N THR A 127 0.60 4.89 15.34
CA THR A 127 -0.28 5.29 16.43
C THR A 127 -1.73 5.17 15.94
N PRO A 128 -2.55 4.26 16.49
CA PRO A 128 -3.94 4.13 16.08
C PRO A 128 -4.66 5.42 16.43
N ARG A 129 -5.27 6.08 15.46
CA ARG A 129 -6.20 7.18 15.72
C ARG A 129 -7.62 6.67 15.57
N THR A 130 -8.43 6.88 16.59
CA THR A 130 -9.86 6.60 16.60
C THR A 130 -10.60 7.78 15.99
N PHE A 131 -11.67 7.52 15.24
CA PHE A 131 -12.49 8.57 14.62
C PHE A 131 -13.14 9.52 15.63
N ASP A 132 -13.20 9.16 16.92
CA ASP A 132 -13.84 9.95 17.96
C ASP A 132 -13.01 11.17 18.41
N GLU A 133 -11.76 11.29 17.94
CA GLU A 133 -10.94 12.48 18.17
C GLU A 133 -11.19 13.49 17.04
N ASP A 134 -11.99 14.52 17.34
CA ASP A 134 -12.16 15.73 16.53
C ASP A 134 -10.78 16.35 16.23
N THR A 135 -10.16 15.88 15.16
CA THR A 135 -8.87 16.39 14.68
C THR A 135 -9.07 16.94 13.28
N ASP A 136 -8.77 18.23 13.17
CA ASP A 136 -8.77 19.01 11.94
C ASP A 136 -8.08 18.23 10.81
N GLY A 137 -8.88 17.67 9.89
CA GLY A 137 -8.62 17.44 8.46
C GLY A 137 -7.22 17.05 7.96
N THR A 138 -6.34 16.50 8.80
CA THR A 138 -4.92 16.38 8.47
C THR A 138 -4.49 14.91 8.39
N GLY A 139 -4.66 14.34 7.19
CA GLY A 139 -3.61 13.53 6.58
C GLY A 139 -3.54 12.04 6.92
N PHE A 140 -4.60 11.39 7.41
CA PHE A 140 -4.57 9.95 7.68
C PHE A 140 -5.12 9.14 6.53
N VAL A 141 -4.37 8.13 6.06
CA VAL A 141 -4.81 7.24 4.98
C VAL A 141 -5.48 5.97 5.51
N LYS A 142 -5.17 5.54 6.73
CA LYS A 142 -5.69 4.31 7.37
C LYS A 142 -6.18 4.63 8.79
N ILE A 143 -7.43 4.28 9.09
CA ILE A 143 -8.08 4.56 10.39
C ILE A 143 -8.79 3.30 10.87
N LEU A 144 -8.75 3.03 12.18
CA LEU A 144 -9.49 1.92 12.79
C LEU A 144 -10.81 2.45 13.34
N ASP A 145 -11.94 1.88 12.92
CA ASP A 145 -13.24 2.25 13.48
C ASP A 145 -13.54 1.55 14.81
N LYS A 146 -14.66 1.94 15.43
CA LYS A 146 -15.16 1.35 16.70
C LYS A 146 -15.46 -0.15 16.62
N GLU A 147 -15.54 -0.71 15.42
CA GLU A 147 -15.78 -2.14 15.16
C GLU A 147 -14.47 -2.90 14.86
N ASN A 148 -13.31 -2.26 15.04
CA ASN A 148 -11.99 -2.77 14.68
C ASN A 148 -11.82 -3.05 13.18
N ILE A 149 -12.53 -2.30 12.34
CA ILE A 149 -12.41 -2.38 10.88
C ILE A 149 -11.50 -1.27 10.38
N ILE A 150 -10.52 -1.65 9.54
CA ILE A 150 -9.60 -0.70 8.92
C ILE A 150 -10.32 0.00 7.75
N ARG A 151 -10.29 1.33 7.74
CA ARG A 151 -10.91 2.21 6.75
C ARG A 151 -9.92 3.20 6.15
N VAL A 152 -10.24 3.70 4.96
CA VAL A 152 -9.49 4.79 4.33
C VAL A 152 -9.93 6.14 4.88
N GLY A 153 -8.98 6.99 5.27
CA GLY A 153 -9.22 8.37 5.72
C GLY A 153 -8.75 9.45 4.75
N GLY A 154 -9.03 10.71 5.08
CA GLY A 154 -8.32 11.89 4.55
C GLY A 154 -9.01 12.56 3.37
N ARG A 155 -8.98 11.92 2.20
CA ARG A 155 -9.18 12.63 0.91
C ARG A 155 -10.57 13.26 0.71
N ILE A 156 -11.57 12.78 1.43
CA ILE A 156 -12.97 13.22 1.30
C ILE A 156 -13.60 13.51 2.65
N ASP A 157 -12.79 13.80 3.68
CA ASP A 157 -13.28 14.02 5.04
C ASP A 157 -14.24 15.22 5.11
N ALA A 158 -13.95 16.27 4.33
CA ALA A 158 -14.77 17.47 4.19
C ALA A 158 -15.95 17.34 3.20
N ALA A 159 -16.12 16.19 2.53
CA ALA A 159 -17.21 16.01 1.58
C ALA A 159 -18.56 15.80 2.31
N ASN A 160 -19.65 16.34 1.78
CA ASN A 160 -21.00 16.10 2.31
C ASN A 160 -21.51 14.71 1.86
N LEU A 161 -20.87 13.65 2.38
CA LEU A 161 -21.18 12.26 2.06
C LEU A 161 -21.44 11.46 3.35
N PRO A 162 -22.30 10.42 3.29
CA PRO A 162 -22.48 9.50 4.41
C PRO A 162 -21.15 8.90 4.89
N TYR A 163 -21.06 8.59 6.18
CA TYR A 163 -19.83 8.12 6.83
C TYR A 163 -19.13 6.97 6.07
N ASN A 164 -19.87 5.92 5.69
CA ASN A 164 -19.30 4.77 4.96
C ASN A 164 -18.81 5.12 3.55
N ALA A 165 -19.37 6.15 2.91
CA ALA A 165 -18.92 6.62 1.61
C ALA A 165 -17.65 7.46 1.73
N ARG A 166 -17.49 8.20 2.84
CA ARG A 166 -16.26 8.93 3.18
C ARG A 166 -15.13 8.03 3.61
N HIS A 167 -15.44 7.02 4.41
CA HIS A 167 -14.49 6.14 5.06
C HIS A 167 -14.70 4.69 4.61
N GLN A 168 -14.28 4.41 3.38
CA GLN A 168 -14.45 3.09 2.76
C GLN A 168 -13.64 2.03 3.51
N ILE A 169 -14.27 0.87 3.70
CA ILE A 169 -13.66 -0.29 4.36
C ILE A 169 -12.56 -0.88 3.48
N LEU A 170 -11.38 -1.13 4.05
CA LEU A 170 -10.32 -1.89 3.40
C LEU A 170 -10.60 -3.39 3.55
N LEU A 171 -11.12 -3.98 2.48
CA LEU A 171 -11.42 -5.41 2.44
C LEU A 171 -10.19 -6.26 2.10
N PRO A 172 -10.01 -7.43 2.75
CA PRO A 172 -8.94 -8.34 2.42
C PRO A 172 -9.16 -8.93 1.03
N SER A 173 -8.28 -8.60 0.09
CA SER A 173 -8.38 -8.96 -1.32
C SER A 173 -8.56 -10.45 -1.70
N LYS A 174 -8.42 -11.39 -0.75
CA LYS A 174 -8.61 -12.84 -0.97
C LYS A 174 -9.67 -13.45 -0.06
N GLY A 175 -10.35 -12.64 0.75
CA GLY A 175 -11.44 -13.14 1.57
C GLY A 175 -12.56 -13.62 0.67
N LYS A 176 -13.11 -14.82 0.93
CA LYS A 176 -14.28 -15.35 0.22
C LYS A 176 -15.43 -14.33 0.20
N PHE A 177 -15.59 -13.59 1.29
CA PHE A 177 -16.54 -12.47 1.37
C PHE A 177 -16.25 -11.37 0.33
N THR A 178 -14.99 -10.92 0.22
CA THR A 178 -14.58 -9.90 -0.76
C THR A 178 -14.73 -10.37 -2.20
N GLU A 179 -14.41 -11.64 -2.47
CA GLU A 179 -14.62 -12.25 -3.79
C GLU A 179 -16.10 -12.28 -4.16
N LEU A 180 -16.96 -12.73 -3.24
CA LEU A 180 -18.41 -12.72 -3.43
C LEU A 180 -18.97 -11.30 -3.61
N LEU A 181 -18.47 -10.32 -2.85
CA LEU A 181 -18.87 -8.92 -2.97
C LEU A 181 -18.52 -8.34 -4.33
N ILE A 182 -17.31 -8.60 -4.82
CA ILE A 182 -16.89 -8.19 -6.17
C ILE A 182 -17.71 -8.92 -7.23
N PHE A 183 -17.99 -10.22 -7.05
CA PHE A 183 -18.80 -10.99 -7.98
C PHE A 183 -20.23 -10.45 -8.07
N ILE A 184 -20.87 -10.16 -6.94
CA ILE A 184 -22.21 -9.55 -6.86
C ILE A 184 -22.20 -8.17 -7.50
N ALA A 185 -21.26 -7.29 -7.12
CA ALA A 185 -21.16 -5.95 -7.71
C ALA A 185 -20.93 -6.00 -9.23
N CYS A 186 -20.10 -6.94 -9.71
CA CYS A 186 -19.84 -7.12 -11.13
C CYS A 186 -21.06 -7.71 -11.86
N TRP A 187 -21.84 -8.58 -11.21
CA TRP A 187 -23.12 -9.06 -11.71
C TRP A 187 -24.13 -7.92 -11.83
N GLU A 188 -24.32 -7.13 -10.77
CA GLU A 188 -25.23 -5.98 -10.75
C GLU A 188 -24.84 -4.92 -11.78
N CYS A 189 -23.55 -4.61 -11.94
CA CYS A 189 -23.09 -3.69 -12.99
C CYS A 189 -23.32 -4.24 -14.41
N LYS A 190 -23.20 -5.57 -14.61
CA LYS A 190 -23.52 -6.20 -15.90
C LYS A 190 -25.02 -6.25 -16.16
N SER A 191 -25.84 -6.39 -15.13
CA SER A 191 -27.30 -6.27 -15.23
C SER A 191 -27.74 -4.83 -15.48
N ALA A 192 -27.08 -3.84 -14.87
CA ALA A 192 -27.35 -2.41 -15.10
C ALA A 192 -26.93 -1.95 -16.51
N GLY A 193 -25.98 -2.63 -17.14
CA GLY A 193 -25.59 -2.41 -18.55
C GLY A 193 -26.50 -3.10 -19.57
N ALA A 194 -27.40 -3.99 -19.16
CA ALA A 194 -28.28 -4.75 -20.05
C ALA A 194 -29.64 -4.09 -20.28
N ASP A 195 -30.03 -3.08 -19.49
CA ASP A 195 -31.32 -2.39 -19.63
C ASP A 195 -31.36 -1.28 -20.71
N ALA A 196 -30.27 -1.11 -21.48
CA ALA A 196 -30.24 -0.21 -22.65
C ALA A 196 -30.38 -0.93 -24.01
N SER A 197 -30.48 -2.27 -24.05
CA SER A 197 -30.60 -2.99 -25.33
C SER A 197 -31.32 -4.34 -25.23
N ALA A 198 -32.43 -4.42 -24.50
CA ALA A 198 -33.32 -5.58 -24.50
C ALA A 198 -34.56 -5.36 -25.39
N SER A 199 -34.34 -5.05 -26.66
CA SER A 199 -35.32 -5.27 -27.72
C SER A 199 -34.89 -6.50 -28.52
N SER A 200 -35.78 -7.50 -28.56
CA SER A 200 -35.65 -8.78 -29.26
C SER A 200 -34.78 -9.84 -28.58
N ARG A 201 -35.42 -10.67 -27.76
CA ARG A 201 -35.62 -12.09 -28.09
C ARG A 201 -36.77 -12.62 -27.24
N ARG A 202 -37.88 -12.86 -27.93
CA ARG A 202 -39.07 -13.53 -27.40
C ARG A 202 -38.72 -14.96 -27.01
N ALA A 203 -39.47 -15.43 -26.02
CA ALA A 203 -39.62 -16.82 -25.63
C ALA A 203 -39.89 -17.76 -26.81
N ALA A 204 -39.44 -18.99 -26.68
CA ALA A 204 -40.21 -20.16 -27.06
C ALA A 204 -40.02 -21.24 -25.97
N PRO A 205 -41.10 -21.78 -25.38
CA PRO A 205 -41.06 -22.95 -24.50
C PRO A 205 -41.21 -24.24 -25.32
N GLY A 206 -40.75 -25.38 -24.78
CA GLY A 206 -41.19 -26.73 -25.17
C GLY A 206 -40.84 -27.20 -26.57
#